data_AF-A0A7J9XWI8-F1
#
_entry.id   AF-A0A7J9XWI8-F1
#
_cell.length_a   1.000
_cell.length_b   1.000
_cell.length_c   1.000
_cell.angle_alpha   90.00
_cell.angle_beta   90.00
_cell.angle_gamma   90.00
#
_symmetry.space_group_name_H-M   'P 1'
#
loop_
_entity.id
_entity.type
_entity.pdbx_description
1 polymer ?
#
loop_
_entity_poly.entity_id
_entity_poly.type
_entity_poly.pdbx_seq_one_letter_code
_entity_poly.pdbx_strand_id
1 'polypeptide(L)'
;HTVLAQLAAQPLGLPVSAVNVTAPDTQYTPYDQTTSSSRTTRAMGGALTSAARQIRQHLLELASELLEAAPTDLDLADGDVVVAGAPSNRMPIPEVFLRTRTGSISGSGEVITSGGLDPETGQGVASDHWHEGAAAAEVEVDTGTGKVTVKHLYSIAYAGRVINPKLARLQMHGSVVVWSRLARSAS
;
A
#
# COMPACT_ATOMS: atom_id res chain seq x y z
N HIS A 1 1.13 -6.36 8.59
CA HIS A 1 1.39 -6.70 7.17
C HIS A 1 0.16 -6.68 6.25
N THR A 2 -1.06 -6.46 6.73
CA THR A 2 -2.30 -6.55 5.92
C THR A 2 -2.32 -5.68 4.67
N VAL A 3 -1.85 -4.43 4.74
CA VAL A 3 -1.80 -3.52 3.57
C VAL A 3 -0.82 -4.03 2.50
N LEU A 4 0.33 -4.56 2.91
CA LEU A 4 1.31 -5.15 1.97
C LEU A 4 0.74 -6.40 1.31
N ALA A 5 0.08 -7.28 2.07
CA ALA A 5 -0.58 -8.46 1.50
C ALA A 5 -1.65 -8.08 0.48
N GLN A 6 -2.45 -7.03 0.77
CA GLN A 6 -3.44 -6.49 -0.18
C GLN A 6 -2.79 -5.94 -1.46
N LEU A 7 -1.67 -5.22 -1.34
CA LEU A 7 -0.94 -4.68 -2.48
C LEU A 7 -0.26 -5.75 -3.34
N ALA A 8 0.20 -6.87 -2.74
CA ALA A 8 0.72 -8.01 -3.48
C ALA A 8 -0.39 -8.83 -4.16
N ALA A 9 -1.52 -9.04 -3.47
CA ALA A 9 -2.61 -9.87 -3.96
C ALA A 9 -3.33 -9.24 -5.16
N GLN A 10 -3.52 -7.91 -5.13
CA GLN A 10 -4.35 -7.21 -6.11
C GLN A 10 -3.86 -7.38 -7.56
N PRO A 11 -2.57 -7.15 -7.92
CA PRO A 11 -2.11 -7.34 -9.29
C PRO A 11 -2.17 -8.80 -9.76
N LEU A 12 -2.21 -9.75 -8.82
CA LEU A 12 -2.24 -11.19 -9.10
C LEU A 12 -3.66 -11.76 -9.19
N GLY A 13 -4.70 -10.95 -8.96
CA GLY A 13 -6.09 -11.44 -8.95
C GLY A 13 -6.37 -12.47 -7.85
N LEU A 14 -5.57 -12.47 -6.77
CA LEU A 14 -5.66 -13.46 -5.69
C LEU A 14 -6.38 -12.90 -4.46
N PRO A 15 -7.03 -13.75 -3.65
CA PRO A 15 -7.49 -13.34 -2.34
C PRO A 15 -6.29 -13.10 -1.41
N VAL A 16 -6.43 -12.16 -0.47
CA VAL A 16 -5.37 -11.85 0.51
C VAL A 16 -4.94 -13.08 1.32
N SER A 17 -5.86 -14.03 1.55
CA SER A 17 -5.57 -15.30 2.24
C SER A 17 -4.60 -16.21 1.50
N ALA A 18 -4.40 -16.00 0.19
CA ALA A 18 -3.41 -16.72 -0.60
C ALA A 18 -2.01 -16.07 -0.54
N VAL A 19 -1.86 -14.93 0.14
CA VAL A 19 -0.60 -14.22 0.27
C VAL A 19 -0.04 -14.35 1.69
N ASN A 20 1.15 -14.92 1.79
CA ASN A 20 1.92 -14.92 3.02
C ASN A 20 2.97 -13.78 2.99
N VAL A 21 3.04 -12.99 4.06
CA VAL A 21 4.06 -11.95 4.22
C VAL A 21 4.94 -12.32 5.40
N THR A 22 6.20 -12.65 5.12
CA THR A 22 7.19 -13.00 6.13
C THR A 22 7.52 -11.79 7.00
N ALA A 23 7.82 -12.04 8.29
CA ALA A 23 8.34 -11.02 9.17
C ALA A 23 9.71 -10.52 8.69
N PRO A 24 10.11 -9.28 9.02
CA PRO A 24 11.45 -8.77 8.70
C PRO A 24 12.54 -9.67 9.27
N ASP A 25 13.43 -10.13 8.40
CA ASP A 25 14.59 -10.95 8.72
C ASP A 25 15.69 -10.58 7.73
N THR A 26 16.78 -9.98 8.19
CA THR A 26 17.87 -9.49 7.32
C THR A 26 18.54 -10.60 6.49
N GLN A 27 18.33 -11.88 6.83
CA GLN A 27 18.78 -13.01 6.01
C GLN A 27 17.94 -13.21 4.73
N TYR A 28 16.68 -12.76 4.72
CA TYR A 28 15.71 -13.07 3.66
C TYR A 28 14.94 -11.87 3.13
N THR A 29 14.75 -10.81 3.94
CA THR A 29 14.04 -9.59 3.55
C THR A 29 15.01 -8.54 3.04
N PRO A 30 14.78 -7.99 1.82
CA PRO A 30 15.60 -6.91 1.27
C PRO A 30 15.66 -5.68 2.18
N TYR A 31 16.70 -4.87 1.97
CA TYR A 31 16.92 -3.64 2.74
C TYR A 31 15.73 -2.67 2.63
N ASP A 32 15.30 -2.17 3.80
CA ASP A 32 14.41 -1.00 3.93
C ASP A 32 15.10 0.01 4.85
N GLN A 33 15.05 1.30 4.49
CA GLN A 33 15.81 2.33 5.19
C GLN A 33 15.34 2.51 6.64
N THR A 34 14.03 2.37 6.90
CA THR A 34 13.38 2.29 8.22
C THR A 34 11.86 2.49 8.07
N THR A 35 11.07 1.98 9.03
CA THR A 35 9.65 2.35 9.17
C THR A 35 9.53 3.69 9.91
N SER A 36 9.65 4.78 9.16
CA SER A 36 9.47 6.15 9.66
C SER A 36 8.87 7.08 8.61
N SER A 37 8.52 8.31 8.99
CA SER A 37 8.07 9.37 8.07
C SER A 37 6.87 9.02 7.17
N SER A 38 6.01 8.09 7.62
CA SER A 38 4.84 7.62 6.86
C SER A 38 5.16 7.06 5.46
N ARG A 39 6.43 6.71 5.18
CA ARG A 39 6.90 6.31 3.84
C ARG A 39 6.57 4.88 3.45
N THR A 40 6.31 4.01 4.44
CA THR A 40 6.25 2.55 4.25
C THR A 40 5.24 2.14 3.18
N THR A 41 4.03 2.69 3.20
CA THR A 41 2.99 2.35 2.21
C THR A 41 3.36 2.81 0.81
N ARG A 42 4.06 3.95 0.67
CA ARG A 42 4.50 4.49 -0.63
C ARG A 42 5.67 3.70 -1.19
N ALA A 43 6.77 3.63 -0.44
CA ALA A 43 8.03 3.03 -0.90
C ALA A 43 7.90 1.51 -1.04
N MET A 44 7.58 0.80 0.06
CA MET A 44 7.43 -0.65 0.01
C MET A 44 6.23 -1.07 -0.85
N GLY A 45 5.14 -0.29 -0.82
CA GLY A 45 3.97 -0.58 -1.66
C GLY A 45 4.27 -0.45 -3.14
N GLY A 46 5.04 0.56 -3.56
CA GLY A 46 5.49 0.73 -4.94
C GLY A 46 6.42 -0.41 -5.39
N ALA A 47 7.42 -0.75 -4.57
CA ALA A 47 8.33 -1.86 -4.82
C ALA A 47 7.57 -3.19 -4.96
N LEU A 48 6.65 -3.46 -4.03
CA LEU A 48 5.84 -4.68 -4.04
C LEU A 48 4.89 -4.75 -5.24
N THR A 49 4.30 -3.62 -5.63
CA THR A 49 3.46 -3.54 -6.83
C THR A 49 4.27 -3.82 -8.09
N SER A 50 5.51 -3.34 -8.17
CA SER A 50 6.43 -3.63 -9.27
C SER A 50 6.77 -5.11 -9.34
N ALA A 51 7.16 -5.72 -8.20
CA ALA A 51 7.43 -7.14 -8.10
C ALA A 51 6.22 -8.00 -8.50
N ALA A 52 5.02 -7.66 -8.00
CA ALA A 52 3.79 -8.36 -8.33
C ALA A 52 3.42 -8.23 -9.81
N ARG A 53 3.72 -7.11 -10.46
CA ARG A 53 3.52 -6.94 -11.92
C ARG A 53 4.47 -7.80 -12.75
N GLN A 54 5.73 -7.95 -12.34
CA GLN A 54 6.66 -8.88 -13.00
C GLN A 54 6.16 -10.32 -12.89
N ILE A 55 5.71 -10.74 -11.69
CA ILE A 55 5.09 -12.05 -11.46
C ILE A 55 3.87 -12.23 -12.35
N ARG A 56 2.97 -11.23 -12.41
CA ARG A 56 1.81 -11.24 -13.31
C ARG A 56 2.24 -11.47 -14.75
N GLN A 57 3.23 -10.72 -15.23
CA GLN A 57 3.70 -10.82 -16.61
C GLN A 57 4.21 -12.23 -16.95
N HIS A 58 5.09 -12.79 -16.12
CA HIS A 58 5.58 -14.17 -16.30
C HIS A 58 4.44 -15.20 -16.28
N LEU A 59 3.47 -15.03 -15.39
CA LEU A 59 2.31 -15.93 -15.31
C LEU A 59 1.46 -15.89 -16.58
N LEU A 60 1.23 -14.68 -17.15
CA LEU A 60 0.48 -14.55 -18.40
C LEU A 60 1.25 -15.10 -19.60
N GLU A 61 2.58 -14.95 -19.63
CA GLU A 61 3.43 -15.55 -20.65
C GLU A 61 3.35 -17.08 -20.63
N LEU A 62 3.42 -17.68 -19.45
CA LEU A 62 3.24 -19.13 -19.28
C LEU A 62 1.85 -19.62 -19.71
N ALA A 63 0.82 -18.83 -19.42
CA ALA A 63 -0.56 -19.19 -19.76
C ALA A 63 -0.91 -18.97 -21.23
N SER A 64 -0.17 -18.11 -21.94
CA SER A 64 -0.42 -17.74 -23.33
C SER A 64 -0.45 -18.94 -24.27
N GLU A 65 0.54 -19.83 -24.17
CA GLU A 65 0.59 -21.05 -24.98
C GLU A 65 -0.53 -22.04 -24.62
N LEU A 66 -0.94 -22.08 -23.35
CA LEU A 66 -1.96 -23.01 -22.87
C LEU A 66 -3.39 -22.59 -23.23
N LEU A 67 -3.63 -21.28 -23.36
CA LEU A 67 -4.93 -20.67 -23.68
C LEU A 67 -5.04 -20.22 -25.15
N GLU A 68 -3.97 -20.39 -25.93
CA GLU A 68 -3.89 -19.98 -27.34
C GLU A 68 -4.26 -18.50 -27.56
N ALA A 69 -3.89 -17.64 -26.61
CA ALA A 69 -4.19 -16.21 -26.60
C ALA A 69 -2.94 -15.40 -26.29
N ALA A 70 -2.80 -14.20 -26.88
CA ALA A 70 -1.66 -13.34 -26.61
C ALA A 70 -1.65 -12.89 -25.13
N PRO A 71 -0.47 -12.69 -24.48
CA PRO A 71 -0.43 -12.24 -23.08
C PRO A 71 -1.17 -10.93 -22.82
N THR A 72 -1.28 -10.06 -23.83
CA THR A 72 -2.04 -8.80 -23.79
C THR A 72 -3.56 -8.99 -23.74
N ASP A 73 -4.04 -10.15 -24.19
CA ASP A 73 -5.45 -10.53 -24.19
C ASP A 73 -5.79 -11.40 -22.96
N LEU A 74 -4.85 -11.56 -22.02
CA LEU A 74 -5.04 -12.31 -20.78
C LEU A 74 -5.11 -11.38 -19.56
N ASP A 75 -5.92 -11.78 -18.58
CA ASP A 75 -5.99 -11.13 -17.28
C ASP A 75 -6.04 -12.15 -16.14
N LEU A 76 -5.91 -11.67 -14.91
CA LEU A 76 -6.01 -12.47 -13.69
C LEU A 76 -7.26 -12.09 -12.91
N ALA A 77 -8.13 -13.06 -12.64
CA ALA A 77 -9.36 -12.84 -11.90
C ALA A 77 -9.70 -14.08 -11.05
N ASP A 78 -10.00 -13.85 -9.76
CA ASP A 78 -10.48 -14.88 -8.83
C ASP A 78 -9.61 -16.15 -8.75
N GLY A 79 -8.29 -16.01 -8.91
CA GLY A 79 -7.34 -17.13 -8.91
C GLY A 79 -7.19 -17.87 -10.25
N ASP A 80 -7.81 -17.35 -11.30
CA ASP A 80 -7.73 -17.87 -12.67
C ASP A 80 -7.00 -16.88 -13.59
N VAL A 81 -6.36 -17.42 -14.63
CA VAL A 81 -6.03 -16.69 -15.84
C VAL A 81 -7.25 -16.72 -16.76
N VAL A 82 -7.70 -15.57 -17.24
CA VAL A 82 -8.90 -15.42 -18.07
C VAL A 82 -8.57 -14.74 -19.39
N VAL A 83 -9.23 -15.16 -20.48
CA VAL A 83 -9.13 -14.48 -21.77
C VAL A 83 -10.10 -13.31 -21.82
N ALA A 84 -9.60 -12.12 -22.14
CA ALA A 84 -10.38 -10.91 -22.28
C ALA A 84 -11.46 -11.09 -23.36
N GLY A 85 -12.71 -10.75 -23.03
CA GLY A 85 -13.85 -10.91 -23.94
C GLY A 85 -14.37 -12.34 -24.09
N ALA A 86 -13.72 -13.35 -23.51
CA ALA A 86 -14.18 -14.73 -23.49
C ALA A 86 -14.11 -15.34 -22.06
N PRO A 87 -15.00 -14.93 -21.13
CA PRO A 87 -14.90 -15.31 -19.71
C PRO A 87 -15.03 -16.81 -19.43
N SER A 88 -15.56 -17.59 -20.38
CA SER A 88 -15.63 -19.04 -20.31
C SER A 88 -14.27 -19.71 -20.58
N ASN A 89 -13.35 -19.00 -21.25
CA ASN A 89 -11.99 -19.46 -21.49
C ASN A 89 -11.09 -18.97 -20.35
N ARG A 90 -10.86 -19.86 -19.39
CA ARG A 90 -10.11 -19.59 -18.17
C ARG A 90 -9.33 -20.81 -17.71
N MET A 91 -8.26 -20.59 -16.97
CA MET A 91 -7.44 -21.65 -16.37
C MET A 91 -7.02 -21.27 -14.96
N PRO A 92 -7.22 -22.14 -13.94
CA PRO A 92 -6.72 -21.90 -12.60
C PRO A 92 -5.21 -21.69 -12.59
N ILE A 93 -4.73 -20.70 -11.83
CA ILE A 93 -3.29 -20.41 -11.73
C ILE A 93 -2.45 -21.67 -11.39
N PRO A 94 -2.85 -22.54 -10.43
CA PRO A 94 -2.09 -23.77 -10.16
C PRO A 94 -1.97 -24.71 -11.37
N GLU A 95 -2.99 -24.75 -12.24
CA GLU A 95 -2.98 -25.56 -13.44
C GLU A 95 -1.94 -25.07 -14.45
N VAL A 96 -1.75 -23.74 -14.56
CA VAL A 96 -0.68 -23.16 -15.39
C VAL A 96 0.68 -23.74 -14.97
N PHE A 97 1.04 -23.64 -13.69
CA PHE A 97 2.32 -24.18 -13.17
C PHE A 97 2.47 -25.69 -13.41
N LEU A 98 1.41 -26.45 -13.21
CA LEU A 98 1.43 -27.91 -13.42
C LEU A 98 1.66 -28.27 -14.88
N ARG A 99 0.98 -27.59 -15.81
CA ARG A 99 1.04 -27.89 -17.24
C ARG A 99 2.32 -27.40 -17.89
N THR A 100 2.86 -26.25 -17.45
CA THR A 100 4.16 -25.75 -17.93
C THR A 100 5.35 -26.40 -17.21
N ARG A 101 5.11 -27.18 -16.15
CA ARG A 101 6.15 -27.74 -15.26
C ARG A 101 7.06 -26.65 -14.67
N THR A 102 6.52 -25.46 -14.45
CA THR A 102 7.24 -24.35 -13.84
C THR A 102 7.25 -24.56 -12.32
N GLY A 103 8.44 -24.50 -11.70
CA GLY A 103 8.58 -24.65 -10.25
C GLY A 103 8.07 -23.44 -9.48
N SER A 104 8.67 -22.27 -9.71
CA SER A 104 8.25 -21.00 -9.13
C SER A 104 8.57 -19.84 -10.06
N ILE A 105 7.86 -18.74 -9.88
CA ILE A 105 8.17 -17.45 -10.50
C ILE A 105 8.48 -16.45 -9.40
N SER A 106 9.39 -15.53 -9.70
CA SER A 106 9.78 -14.45 -8.79
C SER A 106 9.70 -13.11 -9.51
N GLY A 107 9.58 -12.05 -8.72
CA GLY A 107 9.64 -10.68 -9.19
C GLY A 107 10.30 -9.83 -8.11
N SER A 108 10.91 -8.72 -8.53
CA SER A 108 11.55 -7.77 -7.64
C SER A 108 11.10 -6.35 -7.97
N GLY A 109 11.26 -5.46 -7.01
CA GLY A 109 10.93 -4.05 -7.21
C GLY A 109 11.72 -3.18 -6.27
N GLU A 110 11.99 -1.97 -6.73
CA GLU A 110 12.76 -0.98 -6.02
C GLU A 110 12.06 0.37 -6.14
N VAL A 111 12.10 1.15 -5.07
CA VAL A 111 11.69 2.56 -5.09
C VAL A 111 12.82 3.36 -4.47
N ILE A 112 13.45 4.19 -5.31
CA ILE A 112 14.47 5.14 -4.87
C ILE A 112 13.80 6.50 -4.79
N THR A 113 13.76 7.07 -3.59
CA THR A 113 13.34 8.46 -3.40
C THR A 113 14.49 9.38 -3.77
N SER A 114 14.31 10.18 -4.82
CA SER A 114 15.24 11.24 -5.22
C SER A 114 14.94 12.53 -4.45
N GLY A 115 15.97 13.22 -4.00
CA GLY A 115 15.84 14.48 -3.27
C GLY A 115 17.08 14.75 -2.43
N GLY A 116 17.02 15.80 -1.63
CA GLY A 116 18.12 16.23 -0.80
C GLY A 116 18.07 17.73 -0.56
N LEU A 117 18.54 18.13 0.61
CA LEU A 117 18.82 19.52 0.93
C LEU A 117 20.32 19.73 0.86
N ASP A 118 20.72 20.82 0.23
CA ASP A 118 22.08 21.34 0.34
C ASP A 118 22.38 21.65 1.82
N PRO A 119 23.43 21.05 2.41
CA PRO A 119 23.77 21.28 3.82
C PRO A 119 24.14 22.72 4.17
N GLU A 120 24.65 23.50 3.22
CA GLU A 120 25.07 24.89 3.44
C GLU A 120 23.89 25.87 3.31
N THR A 121 23.03 25.66 2.32
CA THR A 121 21.94 26.60 1.99
C THR A 121 20.57 26.17 2.53
N GLY A 122 20.42 24.90 2.91
CA GLY A 122 19.15 24.29 3.29
C GLY A 122 18.14 24.19 2.14
N GLN A 123 18.55 24.47 0.90
CA GLN A 123 17.68 24.47 -0.28
C GLN A 123 17.66 23.11 -0.96
N GLY A 124 16.51 22.74 -1.53
CA GLY A 124 16.36 21.52 -2.32
C GLY A 124 15.00 20.87 -2.17
N VAL A 125 14.90 19.60 -2.55
CA VAL A 125 13.67 18.81 -2.47
C VAL A 125 13.76 17.93 -1.23
N ALA A 126 13.18 18.42 -0.12
CA ALA A 126 13.18 17.71 1.16
C ALA A 126 12.38 16.40 1.14
N SER A 127 11.35 16.32 0.30
CA SER A 127 10.47 15.16 0.17
C SER A 127 9.89 15.09 -1.25
N ASP A 128 9.79 13.89 -1.80
CA ASP A 128 9.14 13.59 -3.08
C ASP A 128 7.61 13.50 -2.96
N HIS A 129 7.10 13.59 -1.74
CA HIS A 129 5.68 13.51 -1.42
C HIS A 129 5.31 14.28 -0.16
N TRP A 130 4.14 14.90 -0.18
CA TRP A 130 3.55 15.60 0.95
C TRP A 130 2.16 15.05 1.23
N HIS A 131 1.80 14.98 2.50
CA HIS A 131 0.45 14.69 2.96
C HIS A 131 -0.18 15.98 3.44
N GLU A 132 -1.17 16.48 2.70
CA GLU A 132 -1.94 17.63 3.14
C GLU A 132 -3.01 17.21 4.14
N GLY A 133 -3.40 18.12 5.01
CA GLY A 133 -4.47 17.88 5.96
C GLY A 133 -5.03 19.18 6.51
N ALA A 134 -6.21 19.10 7.09
CA ALA A 134 -6.83 20.20 7.81
C ALA A 134 -7.52 19.67 9.07
N ALA A 135 -7.64 20.53 10.07
CA ALA A 135 -8.37 20.22 11.28
C ALA A 135 -9.17 21.45 11.73
N ALA A 136 -10.31 21.22 12.35
CA ALA A 136 -11.12 22.25 12.96
C ALA A 136 -11.63 21.74 14.31
N ALA A 137 -11.71 22.61 15.30
CA ALA A 137 -12.22 22.28 16.63
C ALA A 137 -13.36 23.22 17.00
N GLU A 138 -14.46 22.63 17.45
CA GLU A 138 -15.50 23.37 18.16
C GLU A 138 -15.18 23.31 19.65
N VAL A 139 -15.05 24.47 20.27
CA VAL A 139 -14.66 24.61 21.68
C VAL A 139 -15.64 25.49 22.43
N GLU A 140 -15.81 25.19 23.70
CA GLU A 140 -16.57 25.97 24.67
C GLU A 140 -15.59 26.54 25.70
N VAL A 141 -15.68 27.83 25.99
CA VAL A 141 -14.78 28.52 26.94
C VAL A 141 -15.60 29.09 28.08
N ASP A 142 -15.28 28.68 29.31
CA ASP A 142 -15.78 29.33 30.51
C ASP A 142 -15.00 30.63 30.73
N THR A 143 -15.67 31.77 30.55
CA THR A 143 -15.05 33.10 30.66
C THR A 143 -14.72 33.52 32.10
N GLY A 144 -15.31 32.86 33.11
CA GLY A 144 -15.01 33.13 34.52
C GLY A 144 -13.81 32.36 35.03
N THR A 145 -13.57 31.14 34.51
CA THR A 145 -12.45 30.27 34.93
C THR A 145 -11.33 30.15 33.89
N GLY A 146 -11.57 30.57 32.65
CA GLY A 146 -10.67 30.37 31.52
C GLY A 146 -10.67 28.93 30.97
N LYS A 147 -11.48 28.02 31.52
CA LYS A 147 -11.48 26.60 31.14
C LYS A 147 -12.00 26.42 29.70
N VAL A 148 -11.22 25.72 28.87
CA VAL A 148 -11.59 25.36 27.49
C VAL A 148 -12.01 23.89 27.41
N THR A 149 -13.16 23.61 26.80
CA THR A 149 -13.69 22.28 26.55
C THR A 149 -13.86 22.05 25.06
N VAL A 150 -13.13 21.08 24.48
CA VAL A 150 -13.32 20.66 23.09
C VAL A 150 -14.62 19.85 22.98
N LYS A 151 -15.61 20.37 22.25
CA LYS A 151 -16.91 19.73 21.99
C LYS A 151 -16.81 18.78 20.80
N HIS A 152 -16.25 19.27 19.70
CA HIS A 152 -16.04 18.50 18.47
C HIS A 152 -14.65 18.77 17.89
N LEU A 153 -14.05 17.74 17.32
CA LEU A 153 -12.78 17.83 16.61
C LEU A 153 -12.93 17.14 15.25
N TYR A 154 -12.74 17.91 14.20
CA TYR A 154 -12.79 17.48 12.81
C TYR A 154 -11.36 17.40 12.29
N SER A 155 -11.01 16.32 11.61
CA SER A 155 -9.70 16.15 11.00
C SER A 155 -9.85 15.47 9.65
N ILE A 156 -9.16 16.00 8.66
CA ILE A 156 -9.04 15.47 7.31
C ILE A 156 -7.55 15.38 6.96
N ALA A 157 -7.17 14.29 6.31
CA ALA A 157 -5.85 14.10 5.73
C ALA A 157 -6.01 13.55 4.32
N TYR A 158 -5.26 14.12 3.37
CA TYR A 158 -5.09 13.58 2.05
C TYR A 158 -4.22 12.32 2.12
N ALA A 159 -4.84 11.18 1.81
CA ALA A 159 -4.21 9.86 1.85
C ALA A 159 -3.95 9.30 0.44
N GLY A 160 -4.19 10.07 -0.61
CA GLY A 160 -4.19 9.56 -1.98
C GLY A 160 -5.13 8.36 -2.15
N ARG A 161 -4.62 7.26 -2.72
CA ARG A 161 -5.38 6.01 -2.83
C ARG A 161 -5.38 5.25 -1.51
N VAL A 162 -6.55 5.17 -0.87
CA VAL A 162 -6.73 4.40 0.35
C VAL A 162 -6.79 2.90 0.04
N ILE A 163 -5.78 2.15 0.48
CA ILE A 163 -5.71 0.69 0.28
C ILE A 163 -6.65 -0.05 1.25
N ASN A 164 -6.69 0.39 2.51
CA ASN A 164 -7.52 -0.24 3.54
C ASN A 164 -8.31 0.83 4.31
N PRO A 165 -9.60 1.06 3.97
CA PRO A 165 -10.42 2.10 4.60
C PRO A 165 -10.62 1.92 6.10
N LYS A 166 -10.57 0.69 6.62
CA LYS A 166 -10.70 0.42 8.05
C LYS A 166 -9.44 0.86 8.79
N LEU A 167 -8.27 0.44 8.31
CA LEU A 167 -6.99 0.82 8.92
C LEU A 167 -6.72 2.33 8.79
N ALA A 168 -7.09 2.94 7.66
CA ALA A 168 -6.98 4.39 7.47
C ALA A 168 -7.83 5.16 8.48
N ARG A 169 -9.08 4.73 8.71
CA ARG A 169 -9.95 5.33 9.74
C ARG A 169 -9.38 5.17 11.16
N LEU A 170 -8.81 4.01 11.47
CA LEU A 170 -8.18 3.78 12.78
C LEU A 170 -6.98 4.70 13.00
N GLN A 171 -6.15 4.94 11.98
CA GLN A 171 -5.04 5.91 12.06
C GLN A 171 -5.55 7.34 12.30
N MET A 172 -6.60 7.75 11.59
CA MET A 172 -7.23 9.07 11.79
C MET A 172 -7.82 9.22 13.19
N HIS A 173 -8.47 8.19 13.72
CA HIS A 173 -8.99 8.26 15.09
C HIS A 173 -7.86 8.32 16.12
N GLY A 174 -6.79 7.54 15.92
CA GLY A 174 -5.61 7.56 16.78
C GLY A 174 -4.95 8.93 16.86
N SER A 175 -4.78 9.60 15.72
CA SER A 175 -4.21 10.95 15.69
C SER A 175 -5.08 11.94 16.47
N VAL A 176 -6.40 11.97 16.20
CA VAL A 176 -7.37 12.84 16.88
C VAL A 176 -7.34 12.64 18.41
N VAL A 177 -7.25 11.39 18.88
CA VAL A 177 -7.18 11.09 20.33
C VAL A 177 -5.90 11.66 20.94
N VAL A 178 -4.74 11.44 20.32
CA VAL A 178 -3.44 11.94 20.83
C VAL A 178 -3.42 13.46 20.87
N TRP A 179 -3.84 14.12 19.79
CA TRP A 179 -3.90 15.58 19.71
C TRP A 179 -4.85 16.19 20.73
N SER A 180 -6.01 15.57 20.96
CA SER A 180 -6.97 16.05 21.96
C SER A 180 -6.47 15.93 23.41
N ARG A 181 -5.50 15.04 23.68
CA ARG A 181 -4.87 14.91 25.00
C ARG A 181 -3.80 15.97 25.21
N LEU A 182 -2.93 16.18 24.21
CA LEU A 182 -1.89 17.21 24.25
C LEU A 182 -2.48 18.62 24.41
N ALA A 183 -3.57 18.91 23.72
CA ALA A 183 -4.27 20.20 23.84
C ALA A 183 -4.84 20.47 25.23
N ARG A 184 -5.13 19.43 26.03
CA ARG A 184 -5.67 19.54 27.40
C ARG A 184 -4.61 19.57 28.49
N SER A 185 -3.40 19.08 28.20
CA SER A 185 -2.28 19.07 29.16
C SER A 185 -1.42 20.33 29.10
N ALA A 186 -1.63 21.18 28.09
CA ALA A 186 -0.90 22.43 27.89
C ALA A 186 -1.62 23.67 28.45
N SER A 187 -2.80 23.49 29.07
CA SER A 187 -3.64 24.51 29.72
C SER A 187 -3.68 24.29 31.22
#